data_AF-A0A1S3YEP8-F1
#
_entry.id   AF-A0A1S3YEP8-F1
#
_cell.length_a   1.000
_cell.length_b   1.000
_cell.length_c   1.000
_cell.angle_alpha   90.00
_cell.angle_beta   90.00
_cell.angle_gamma   90.00
#
_symmetry.space_group_name_H-M   'P 1'
#
loop_
_entity.id
_entity.type
_entity.pdbx_description
1 polymer ?
#
loop_
_entity_poly.entity_id
_entity_poly.type
_entity_poly.pdbx_seq_one_letter_code
_entity_poly.pdbx_strand_id
1 'polypeptide(L)'
;MDPLIRSKVLMVVKIPRKLIKWWKMFSSLEQHELMQKLGTLTSLLDIAPRPDLVEAMLTYWDPQNLIFRFGECEMTPTLVEMSGLTRLSYIGKDMILLRDHSRTRFLSDLGLKDNKHLKCLEQSWISLDYLFARFGPQDSFDVFWDEFTTKAKWQRRRLEAFSLALLGLLGFPLDERHISTRLQSVVMVLFHEKQRKTVTVVPIILAELYRALSEARGGVRYFEGSNLLLQLWMMEHLHTASLLCPIDRALRDRVVCIEHRMKSPKFTYLVGVTAWIEFLGLRTNGNVLWAYLWLPLDDILVGCLMQPFLMLIGLKCVRPYTPVRVMRQLGRRQEEPPTLNLRRHIINFSKKAADEIKYVQYWNNAKRMKKTILVEDVGSPECTQEYLISLQSIPPGVSTPLPAQLRGRAVQTDDFEEASDQDPWDKLELIKSQLAGLTANVEQHGQYLFRVGLQDAGAHARAFIASIGVSLQGMLQSLSMTDSPGPSRSG
;
A
#
# COMPACT_ATOMS: atom_id res chain seq x y z
N MET A 1 4.57 27.21 -14.39
CA MET A 1 3.86 25.93 -14.29
C MET A 1 4.80 24.88 -14.85
N ASP A 2 5.55 24.20 -13.99
CA ASP A 2 6.43 23.12 -14.43
C ASP A 2 5.58 21.91 -14.83
N PRO A 3 5.85 21.26 -15.97
CA PRO A 3 5.20 20.01 -16.30
C PRO A 3 5.60 19.00 -15.23
N LEU A 4 4.61 18.36 -14.60
CA LEU A 4 4.83 17.24 -13.68
C LEU A 4 5.93 16.35 -14.26
N ILE A 5 7.08 16.28 -13.60
CA ILE A 5 8.08 15.24 -13.84
C ILE A 5 7.36 13.94 -13.54
N ARG A 6 6.80 13.31 -14.59
CA ARG A 6 6.14 12.01 -14.50
C ARG A 6 7.17 11.06 -13.89
N SER A 7 6.84 10.49 -12.73
CA SER A 7 7.67 9.48 -12.07
C SER A 7 8.08 8.42 -13.10
N LYS A 8 9.37 8.10 -13.15
CA LYS A 8 9.87 7.14 -14.13
C LYS A 8 9.28 5.76 -13.87
N VAL A 9 9.14 5.39 -12.60
CA VAL A 9 8.64 4.10 -12.14
C VAL A 9 7.18 4.24 -11.70
N LEU A 10 6.29 3.46 -12.31
CA LEU A 10 4.89 3.38 -11.92
C LEU A 10 4.73 2.56 -10.63
N MET A 11 3.85 2.99 -9.74
CA MET A 11 3.58 2.32 -8.46
C MET A 11 2.21 2.77 -7.90
N VAL A 12 1.86 2.33 -6.69
CA VAL A 12 0.64 2.81 -6.03
C VAL A 12 0.82 4.29 -5.66
N VAL A 13 0.14 5.18 -6.38
CA VAL A 13 0.15 6.64 -6.14
C VAL A 13 -1.12 7.14 -5.44
N LYS A 14 -2.15 6.30 -5.35
CA LYS A 14 -3.42 6.60 -4.67
C LYS A 14 -4.07 5.32 -4.17
N ILE A 15 -4.61 5.35 -2.96
CA ILE A 15 -5.40 4.25 -2.41
C ILE A 15 -6.77 4.21 -3.11
N PRO A 16 -7.22 3.06 -3.65
CA PRO A 16 -8.51 2.98 -4.33
C PRO A 16 -9.69 3.32 -3.41
N ARG A 17 -10.51 4.31 -3.81
CA ARG A 17 -11.68 4.77 -3.03
C ARG A 17 -12.67 3.64 -2.73
N LYS A 18 -12.88 2.72 -3.69
CA LYS A 18 -13.74 1.54 -3.49
C LYS A 18 -13.23 0.62 -2.39
N LEU A 19 -11.90 0.46 -2.25
CA LEU A 19 -11.31 -0.35 -1.18
C LEU A 19 -11.52 0.29 0.20
N ILE A 20 -11.34 1.62 0.30
CA ILE A 20 -11.64 2.38 1.53
C ILE A 20 -13.14 2.31 1.85
N LYS A 21 -14.01 2.45 0.85
CA LYS A 21 -15.46 2.31 1.02
C LYS A 21 -15.80 0.93 1.55
N TRP A 22 -15.24 -0.13 0.96
CA TRP A 22 -15.45 -1.51 1.41
C TRP A 22 -15.04 -1.72 2.87
N TRP A 23 -13.87 -1.21 3.27
CA TRP A 23 -13.42 -1.26 4.67
C TRP A 23 -14.43 -0.63 5.64
N LYS A 24 -14.98 0.53 5.29
CA LYS A 24 -15.96 1.27 6.10
C LYS A 24 -17.32 0.58 6.20
N MET A 25 -17.61 -0.40 5.35
CA MET A 25 -18.87 -1.17 5.37
C MET A 25 -18.85 -2.32 6.37
N PHE A 26 -17.67 -2.70 6.87
CA PHE A 26 -17.54 -3.72 7.91
C PHE A 26 -17.89 -3.17 9.27
N SER A 27 -18.53 -4.01 10.08
CA SER A 27 -18.72 -3.77 11.51
C SER A 27 -17.37 -3.71 12.24
N SER A 28 -17.37 -3.14 13.45
CA SER A 28 -16.16 -3.11 14.30
C SER A 28 -15.62 -4.51 14.61
N LEU A 29 -16.50 -5.51 14.71
CA LEU A 29 -16.13 -6.91 14.91
C LEU A 29 -15.40 -7.49 13.69
N GLU A 30 -15.96 -7.27 12.49
CA GLU A 30 -15.34 -7.72 11.23
C GLU A 30 -14.01 -7.02 10.97
N GLN A 31 -13.91 -5.72 11.25
CA GLN A 31 -12.64 -4.99 11.18
C GLN A 31 -11.62 -5.54 12.17
N HIS A 32 -12.05 -5.90 13.38
CA HIS A 32 -11.18 -6.53 14.38
C HIS A 32 -10.68 -7.90 13.92
N GLU A 33 -11.54 -8.74 13.34
CA GLU A 33 -11.17 -10.02 12.76
C GLU A 33 -10.14 -9.84 11.62
N LEU A 34 -10.37 -8.88 10.72
CA LEU A 34 -9.41 -8.54 9.67
C LEU A 34 -8.06 -8.09 10.24
N MET A 35 -8.05 -7.24 11.27
CA MET A 35 -6.82 -6.81 11.95
C MET A 35 -6.11 -7.95 12.65
N GLN A 36 -6.81 -8.96 13.17
CA GLN A 36 -6.16 -10.16 13.72
C GLN A 36 -5.43 -10.98 12.65
N LYS A 37 -5.97 -11.02 11.42
CA LYS A 37 -5.41 -11.79 10.30
C LYS A 37 -4.32 -11.05 9.52
N LEU A 38 -4.50 -9.74 9.32
CA LEU A 38 -3.66 -8.92 8.45
C LEU A 38 -2.77 -7.95 9.24
N GLY A 39 -2.96 -7.84 10.55
CA GLY A 39 -2.26 -6.88 11.39
C GLY A 39 -2.54 -5.44 10.93
N THR A 40 -1.51 -4.62 10.88
CA THR A 40 -1.59 -3.20 10.46
C THR A 40 -1.46 -3.01 8.95
N LEU A 41 -1.51 -4.09 8.15
CA LEU A 41 -1.66 -3.95 6.69
C LEU A 41 -2.99 -3.27 6.32
N THR A 42 -4.03 -3.38 7.15
CA THR A 42 -5.29 -2.64 6.97
C THR A 42 -5.09 -1.13 7.08
N SER A 43 -4.12 -0.69 7.88
CA SER A 43 -3.81 0.72 8.13
C SER A 43 -3.13 1.40 6.93
N LEU A 44 -2.67 0.62 5.94
CA LEU A 44 -2.19 1.16 4.66
C LEU A 44 -3.27 1.93 3.89
N LEU A 45 -4.55 1.72 4.22
CA LEU A 45 -5.67 2.47 3.64
C LEU A 45 -5.61 3.98 3.93
N ASP A 46 -4.95 4.37 5.02
CA ASP A 46 -4.88 5.74 5.51
C ASP A 46 -3.53 6.43 5.19
N ILE A 47 -2.66 5.75 4.43
CA ILE A 47 -1.32 6.22 4.09
C ILE A 47 -1.31 7.02 2.79
N ALA A 48 -0.68 8.20 2.81
CA ALA A 48 -0.40 8.97 1.61
C ALA A 48 0.82 8.37 0.87
N PRO A 49 0.67 7.91 -0.39
CA PRO A 49 1.80 7.37 -1.13
C PRO A 49 2.83 8.44 -1.51
N ARG A 50 4.12 8.10 -1.46
CA ARG A 50 5.27 8.96 -1.74
C ARG A 50 6.15 8.37 -2.84
N PRO A 51 5.69 8.44 -4.10
CA PRO A 51 6.44 7.85 -5.22
C PRO A 51 7.79 8.53 -5.45
N ASP A 52 7.92 9.82 -5.11
CA ASP A 52 9.15 10.59 -5.22
C ASP A 52 10.27 10.05 -4.30
N LEU A 53 9.95 9.75 -3.04
CA LEU A 53 10.86 9.11 -2.10
C LEU A 53 11.29 7.72 -2.60
N VAL A 54 10.32 6.89 -3.00
CA VAL A 54 10.60 5.52 -3.45
C VAL A 54 11.45 5.51 -4.72
N GLU A 55 11.18 6.42 -5.67
CA GLU A 55 12.01 6.59 -6.87
C GLU A 55 13.43 7.03 -6.53
N ALA A 56 13.60 7.97 -5.58
CA ALA A 56 14.92 8.38 -5.12
C ALA A 56 15.69 7.22 -4.47
N MET A 57 15.03 6.42 -3.62
CA MET A 57 15.63 5.24 -2.99
C MET A 57 16.13 4.22 -4.02
N LEU A 58 15.41 4.01 -5.14
CA LEU A 58 15.83 3.10 -6.20
C LEU A 58 17.17 3.48 -6.87
N THR A 59 17.58 4.75 -6.77
CA THR A 59 18.90 5.19 -7.27
C THR A 59 20.08 4.69 -6.42
N TYR A 60 19.79 4.25 -5.20
CA TYR A 60 20.75 3.76 -4.20
C TYR A 60 20.68 2.25 -3.97
N TRP A 61 19.80 1.54 -4.69
CA TRP A 61 19.64 0.09 -4.54
C TRP A 61 20.77 -0.69 -5.24
N ASP A 62 21.46 -1.53 -4.49
CA ASP A 62 22.38 -2.54 -5.01
C ASP A 62 21.69 -3.91 -5.12
N PRO A 63 21.34 -4.35 -6.34
CA PRO A 63 20.65 -5.62 -6.56
C PRO A 63 21.53 -6.85 -6.31
N GLN A 64 22.86 -6.69 -6.21
CA GLN A 64 23.77 -7.82 -5.98
C GLN A 64 23.77 -8.27 -4.52
N ASN A 65 23.75 -7.30 -3.61
CA ASN A 65 23.77 -7.53 -2.17
C ASN A 65 22.41 -7.33 -1.49
N LEU A 66 21.39 -6.92 -2.26
CA LEU A 66 20.03 -6.63 -1.79
C LEU A 66 20.01 -5.59 -0.66
N ILE A 67 20.71 -4.49 -0.90
CA ILE A 67 20.95 -3.44 0.08
C ILE A 67 20.76 -2.06 -0.54
N PHE A 68 20.39 -1.06 0.26
CA PHE A 68 20.58 0.33 -0.10
C PHE A 68 21.94 0.83 0.36
N ARG A 69 22.60 1.62 -0.49
CA ARG A 69 23.80 2.39 -0.13
C ARG A 69 23.56 3.84 -0.48
N PHE A 70 23.44 4.70 0.52
CA PHE A 70 23.26 6.15 0.35
C PHE A 70 24.11 6.89 1.37
N GLY A 71 24.87 7.89 0.91
CA GLY A 71 25.87 8.56 1.76
C GLY A 71 26.85 7.55 2.36
N GLU A 72 26.98 7.57 3.69
CA GLU A 72 27.79 6.62 4.47
C GLU A 72 26.99 5.43 5.04
N CYS A 73 25.72 5.29 4.66
CA CYS A 73 24.81 4.32 5.25
C CYS A 73 24.62 3.08 4.35
N GLU A 74 24.63 1.91 4.97
CA GLU A 74 24.25 0.63 4.35
C GLU A 74 23.06 0.04 5.12
N MET A 75 21.88 -0.04 4.50
CA MET A 75 20.62 -0.42 5.16
C MET A 75 19.68 -1.18 4.21
N THR A 76 18.78 -2.00 4.74
CA THR A 76 17.73 -2.68 3.97
C THR A 76 16.55 -3.08 4.85
N PRO A 77 15.32 -3.17 4.32
CA PRO A 77 14.18 -3.73 5.04
C PRO A 77 14.50 -5.10 5.66
N THR A 78 14.22 -5.30 6.95
CA THR A 78 14.46 -6.59 7.63
C THR A 78 13.17 -7.32 8.00
N LEU A 79 13.25 -8.62 8.31
CA LEU A 79 12.08 -9.40 8.77
C LEU A 79 11.48 -8.79 10.06
N VAL A 80 12.33 -8.27 10.94
CA VAL A 80 11.90 -7.69 12.22
C VAL A 80 11.18 -6.36 11.99
N GLU A 81 11.72 -5.50 11.14
CA GLU A 81 11.09 -4.21 10.80
C GLU A 81 9.77 -4.42 10.06
N MET A 82 9.72 -5.31 9.06
CA MET A 82 8.48 -5.65 8.38
C MET A 82 7.46 -6.23 9.36
N SER A 83 7.88 -7.14 10.23
CA SER A 83 7.03 -7.72 11.28
C SER A 83 6.48 -6.66 12.24
N GLY A 84 7.30 -5.69 12.64
CA GLY A 84 6.87 -4.58 13.48
C GLY A 84 5.90 -3.63 12.79
N LEU A 85 6.20 -3.24 11.54
CA LEU A 85 5.34 -2.37 10.74
C LEU A 85 3.99 -3.02 10.42
N THR A 86 3.93 -4.34 10.22
CA THR A 86 2.67 -5.06 9.96
C THR A 86 2.02 -5.62 11.22
N ARG A 87 2.67 -5.56 12.39
CA ARG A 87 2.29 -6.27 13.63
C ARG A 87 1.98 -7.75 13.43
N LEU A 88 2.68 -8.39 12.48
CA LEU A 88 2.56 -9.83 12.22
C LEU A 88 3.84 -10.53 12.66
N SER A 89 3.77 -11.42 13.65
CA SER A 89 4.95 -12.17 14.07
C SER A 89 5.46 -13.05 12.93
N TYR A 90 6.77 -13.27 12.89
CA TYR A 90 7.43 -14.21 11.99
C TYR A 90 8.18 -15.32 12.75
N ILE A 91 8.49 -15.10 14.03
CA ILE A 91 9.15 -16.10 14.87
C ILE A 91 8.17 -17.22 15.23
N GLY A 92 8.59 -18.46 15.02
CA GLY A 92 7.76 -19.64 15.30
C GLY A 92 6.57 -19.79 14.34
N LYS A 93 6.59 -19.11 13.19
CA LYS A 93 5.56 -19.21 12.15
C LYS A 93 6.03 -20.09 11.01
N ASP A 94 5.12 -20.85 10.42
CA ASP A 94 5.37 -21.63 9.22
C ASP A 94 5.38 -20.73 7.97
N MET A 95 6.18 -21.09 6.97
CA MET A 95 6.13 -20.44 5.66
C MET A 95 4.84 -20.81 4.92
N ILE A 96 4.27 -19.83 4.22
CA ILE A 96 3.15 -20.07 3.31
C ILE A 96 3.72 -20.59 1.99
N LEU A 97 3.30 -21.79 1.60
CA LEU A 97 3.61 -22.35 0.28
C LEU A 97 2.48 -22.02 -0.70
N LEU A 98 2.86 -21.51 -1.86
CA LEU A 98 1.91 -21.07 -2.87
C LEU A 98 1.45 -22.24 -3.73
N ARG A 99 0.20 -22.17 -4.17
CA ARG A 99 -0.38 -23.10 -5.14
C ARG A 99 -0.99 -22.30 -6.27
N ASP A 100 -0.76 -22.76 -7.50
CA ASP A 100 -1.51 -22.26 -8.65
C ASP A 100 -2.97 -22.73 -8.51
N HIS A 101 -3.93 -21.85 -8.82
CA HIS A 101 -5.34 -22.18 -8.83
C HIS A 101 -5.84 -22.18 -10.27
N SER A 102 -6.60 -23.22 -10.64
CA SER A 102 -7.46 -23.12 -11.82
C SER A 102 -8.53 -22.06 -11.58
N ARG A 103 -9.11 -21.53 -12.66
CA ARG A 103 -10.29 -20.64 -12.61
C ARG A 103 -11.37 -21.19 -11.68
N THR A 104 -11.73 -22.45 -11.88
CA THR A 104 -12.76 -23.16 -11.11
C THR A 104 -12.43 -23.20 -9.62
N ARG A 105 -11.18 -23.48 -9.27
CA ARG A 105 -10.74 -23.56 -7.88
C ARG A 105 -10.75 -22.19 -7.21
N PHE A 106 -10.23 -21.17 -7.88
CA PHE A 106 -10.23 -19.80 -7.38
C PHE A 106 -11.65 -19.31 -7.04
N LEU A 107 -12.60 -19.49 -7.97
CA LEU A 107 -13.99 -19.11 -7.76
C LEU A 107 -14.64 -19.93 -6.63
N SER A 108 -14.44 -21.24 -6.63
CA SER A 108 -14.96 -22.13 -5.59
C SER A 108 -14.43 -21.78 -4.20
N ASP A 109 -13.16 -21.39 -4.07
CA ASP A 109 -12.55 -20.99 -2.80
C ASP A 109 -13.22 -19.71 -2.25
N LEU A 110 -13.64 -18.79 -3.13
CA LEU A 110 -14.45 -17.61 -2.79
C LEU A 110 -15.95 -17.90 -2.65
N GLY A 111 -16.39 -19.15 -2.84
CA GLY A 111 -17.80 -19.55 -2.74
C GLY A 111 -18.66 -19.23 -3.96
N LEU A 112 -18.04 -18.86 -5.08
CA LEU A 112 -18.66 -18.59 -6.37
C LEU A 112 -18.75 -19.88 -7.21
N LYS A 113 -19.76 -19.96 -8.07
CA LYS A 113 -19.87 -20.99 -9.13
C LYS A 113 -18.85 -20.71 -10.24
N ASP A 114 -18.53 -21.73 -11.05
CA ASP A 114 -17.65 -21.53 -12.20
C ASP A 114 -18.29 -20.55 -13.19
N ASN A 115 -17.48 -19.63 -13.71
CA ASN A 115 -17.90 -18.64 -14.69
C ASN A 115 -16.90 -18.60 -15.85
N LYS A 116 -17.32 -19.13 -17.01
CA LYS A 116 -16.50 -19.20 -18.23
C LYS A 116 -16.23 -17.84 -18.87
N HIS A 117 -17.03 -16.83 -18.55
CA HIS A 117 -16.90 -15.49 -19.13
C HIS A 117 -15.78 -14.67 -18.47
N LEU A 118 -15.26 -15.10 -17.32
CA LEU A 118 -14.14 -14.45 -16.63
C LEU A 118 -12.79 -14.84 -17.22
N LYS A 119 -12.55 -14.39 -18.46
CA LYS A 119 -11.28 -14.60 -19.18
C LYS A 119 -10.06 -14.04 -18.45
N CYS A 120 -10.23 -13.02 -17.62
CA CYS A 120 -9.16 -12.47 -16.76
C CYS A 120 -8.51 -13.53 -15.87
N LEU A 121 -9.27 -14.54 -15.43
CA LEU A 121 -8.74 -15.63 -14.60
C LEU A 121 -7.82 -16.58 -15.37
N GLU A 122 -7.92 -16.64 -16.70
CA GLU A 122 -6.95 -17.35 -17.56
C GLU A 122 -5.58 -16.66 -17.53
N GLN A 123 -5.57 -15.35 -17.29
CA GLN A 123 -4.38 -14.52 -17.11
C GLN A 123 -3.98 -14.36 -15.63
N SER A 124 -4.60 -15.15 -14.73
CA SER A 124 -4.30 -15.15 -13.28
C SER A 124 -4.54 -13.83 -12.55
N TRP A 125 -5.55 -13.06 -12.96
CA TRP A 125 -5.95 -11.85 -12.25
C TRP A 125 -7.46 -11.64 -12.14
N ILE A 126 -7.87 -10.81 -11.17
CA ILE A 126 -9.26 -10.35 -10.98
C ILE A 126 -9.29 -8.84 -10.66
N SER A 127 -10.37 -8.14 -10.99
CA SER A 127 -10.49 -6.70 -10.71
C SER A 127 -11.07 -6.41 -9.33
N LEU A 128 -10.71 -5.25 -8.77
CA LEU A 128 -11.35 -4.73 -7.55
C LEU A 128 -12.86 -4.58 -7.74
N ASP A 129 -13.29 -4.10 -8.91
CA ASP A 129 -14.70 -3.86 -9.19
C ASP A 129 -15.54 -5.13 -9.14
N TYR A 130 -15.00 -6.21 -9.70
CA TYR A 130 -15.65 -7.52 -9.65
C TYR A 130 -15.84 -7.98 -8.19
N LEU A 131 -14.77 -7.94 -7.39
CA LEU A 131 -14.82 -8.36 -5.99
C LEU A 131 -15.71 -7.46 -5.15
N PHE A 132 -15.58 -6.14 -5.30
CA PHE A 132 -16.36 -5.16 -4.56
C PHE A 132 -17.86 -5.31 -4.82
N ALA A 133 -18.28 -5.44 -6.08
CA ALA A 133 -19.70 -5.60 -6.44
C ALA A 133 -20.33 -6.85 -5.81
N ARG A 134 -19.53 -7.90 -5.57
CA ARG A 134 -20.01 -9.21 -5.10
C ARG A 134 -19.92 -9.41 -3.60
N PHE A 135 -18.96 -8.76 -2.94
CA PHE A 135 -18.67 -8.99 -1.53
C PHE A 135 -18.75 -7.73 -0.65
N GLY A 136 -18.78 -6.54 -1.26
CA GLY A 136 -18.83 -5.26 -0.56
C GLY A 136 -20.21 -4.97 0.03
N PRO A 137 -21.19 -4.55 -0.80
CA PRO A 137 -22.56 -4.29 -0.39
C PRO A 137 -23.23 -5.44 0.38
N GLN A 138 -24.06 -5.11 1.38
CA GLN A 138 -24.77 -6.09 2.21
C GLN A 138 -25.85 -6.86 1.43
N ASP A 139 -26.39 -6.25 0.39
CA ASP A 139 -27.36 -6.79 -0.55
C ASP A 139 -26.71 -7.51 -1.75
N SER A 140 -25.37 -7.53 -1.86
CA SER A 140 -24.68 -8.15 -3.00
C SER A 140 -25.08 -9.60 -3.22
N PHE A 141 -25.33 -10.36 -2.14
CA PHE A 141 -25.80 -11.73 -2.30
C PHE A 141 -27.14 -11.81 -2.98
N ASP A 142 -28.07 -10.92 -2.66
CA ASP A 142 -29.43 -10.96 -3.21
C ASP A 142 -29.42 -10.51 -4.68
N VAL A 143 -28.48 -9.62 -5.07
CA VAL A 143 -28.25 -9.22 -6.47
C VAL A 143 -27.59 -10.31 -7.31
N PHE A 144 -26.60 -11.01 -6.75
CA PHE A 144 -25.78 -12.02 -7.45
C PHE A 144 -26.03 -13.45 -6.93
N TRP A 145 -27.23 -13.74 -6.45
CA TRP A 145 -27.54 -14.97 -5.71
C TRP A 145 -27.26 -16.23 -6.52
N ASP A 146 -27.45 -16.15 -7.84
CA ASP A 146 -27.24 -17.22 -8.81
C ASP A 146 -25.76 -17.51 -9.06
N GLU A 147 -24.86 -16.54 -8.81
CA GLU A 147 -23.40 -16.74 -8.88
C GLU A 147 -22.84 -17.45 -7.64
N PHE A 148 -23.52 -17.38 -6.49
CA PHE A 148 -23.04 -17.94 -5.23
C PHE A 148 -23.55 -19.36 -4.96
N THR A 149 -22.77 -20.11 -4.18
CA THR A 149 -23.17 -21.45 -3.71
C THR A 149 -24.20 -21.39 -2.59
N THR A 150 -23.95 -20.61 -1.52
CA THR A 150 -24.91 -20.38 -0.42
C THR A 150 -24.68 -19.02 0.25
N LYS A 151 -25.74 -18.43 0.85
CA LYS A 151 -25.64 -17.16 1.62
C LYS A 151 -24.68 -17.28 2.80
N ALA A 152 -24.71 -18.42 3.50
CA ALA A 152 -23.82 -18.68 4.63
C ALA A 152 -22.34 -18.74 4.23
N LYS A 153 -22.02 -19.35 3.07
CA LYS A 153 -20.65 -19.33 2.53
C LYS A 153 -20.26 -17.92 2.11
N TRP A 154 -21.11 -17.23 1.36
CA TRP A 154 -20.85 -15.86 0.92
C TRP A 154 -20.49 -14.95 2.10
N GLN A 155 -21.30 -14.93 3.16
CA GLN A 155 -21.05 -14.12 4.35
C GLN A 155 -19.64 -14.35 4.93
N ARG A 156 -19.23 -15.62 5.08
CA ARG A 156 -17.90 -15.99 5.59
C ARG A 156 -16.76 -15.58 4.66
N ARG A 157 -16.99 -15.57 3.35
CA ARG A 157 -15.97 -15.24 2.33
C ARG A 157 -15.80 -13.74 2.10
N ARG A 158 -16.66 -12.87 2.66
CA ARG A 158 -16.53 -11.41 2.49
C ARG A 158 -15.20 -10.86 3.00
N LEU A 159 -14.76 -11.31 4.18
CA LEU A 159 -13.48 -10.90 4.77
C LEU A 159 -12.28 -11.44 3.97
N GLU A 160 -12.37 -12.67 3.47
CA GLU A 160 -11.35 -13.27 2.60
C GLU A 160 -11.23 -12.50 1.28
N ALA A 161 -12.35 -12.18 0.63
CA ALA A 161 -12.37 -11.42 -0.62
C ALA A 161 -11.81 -10.00 -0.43
N PHE A 162 -12.14 -9.34 0.69
CA PHE A 162 -11.53 -8.05 1.04
C PHE A 162 -10.02 -8.18 1.28
N SER A 163 -9.59 -9.21 2.01
CA SER A 163 -8.17 -9.47 2.27
C SER A 163 -7.38 -9.70 0.98
N LEU A 164 -7.99 -10.42 0.02
CA LEU A 164 -7.43 -10.62 -1.31
C LEU A 164 -7.24 -9.29 -2.03
N ALA A 165 -8.24 -8.40 -2.00
CA ALA A 165 -8.17 -7.09 -2.61
C ALA A 165 -7.14 -6.17 -1.93
N LEU A 166 -7.11 -6.12 -0.60
CA LEU A 166 -6.15 -5.32 0.16
C LEU A 166 -4.70 -5.76 -0.14
N LEU A 167 -4.43 -7.07 -0.04
CA LEU A 167 -3.10 -7.61 -0.32
C LEU A 167 -2.71 -7.40 -1.78
N GLY A 168 -3.61 -7.64 -2.73
CA GLY A 168 -3.33 -7.50 -4.16
C GLY A 168 -3.13 -6.07 -4.65
N LEU A 169 -3.69 -5.08 -3.95
CA LEU A 169 -3.59 -3.69 -4.35
C LEU A 169 -2.52 -2.91 -3.58
N LEU A 170 -2.28 -3.25 -2.30
CA LEU A 170 -1.38 -2.48 -1.43
C LEU A 170 -0.14 -3.27 -0.97
N GLY A 171 -0.24 -4.59 -0.84
CA GLY A 171 0.87 -5.45 -0.42
C GLY A 171 1.72 -5.97 -1.58
N PHE A 172 1.06 -6.40 -2.65
CA PHE A 172 1.64 -7.04 -3.83
C PHE A 172 1.04 -6.45 -5.12
N PRO A 173 1.18 -5.14 -5.32
CA PRO A 173 0.51 -4.44 -6.42
C PRO A 173 0.96 -4.99 -7.77
N LEU A 174 0.01 -5.11 -8.70
CA LEU A 174 0.29 -5.33 -10.11
C LEU A 174 -0.08 -4.08 -10.91
N ASP A 175 0.46 -4.00 -12.12
CA ASP A 175 0.06 -2.99 -13.10
C ASP A 175 -1.45 -3.08 -13.39
N GLU A 176 -2.03 -1.97 -13.87
CA GLU A 176 -3.46 -1.84 -14.18
C GLU A 176 -4.39 -2.14 -12.97
N ARG A 177 -3.87 -2.14 -11.73
CA ARG A 177 -4.61 -2.46 -10.49
C ARG A 177 -5.24 -3.85 -10.49
N HIS A 178 -4.61 -4.78 -11.18
CA HIS A 178 -4.99 -6.19 -11.17
C HIS A 178 -4.67 -6.85 -9.83
N ILE A 179 -5.55 -7.75 -9.38
CA ILE A 179 -5.34 -8.56 -8.17
C ILE A 179 -4.95 -9.98 -8.59
N SER A 180 -3.75 -10.41 -8.22
CA SER A 180 -3.24 -11.76 -8.55
C SER A 180 -4.08 -12.87 -7.90
N THR A 181 -4.51 -13.84 -8.68
CA THR A 181 -5.24 -15.02 -8.14
C THR A 181 -4.36 -15.90 -7.25
N ARG A 182 -3.03 -15.76 -7.32
CA ARG A 182 -2.06 -16.49 -6.46
C ARG A 182 -2.21 -16.16 -4.99
N LEU A 183 -2.67 -14.94 -4.69
CA LEU A 183 -2.91 -14.49 -3.33
C LEU A 183 -4.05 -15.26 -2.65
N GLN A 184 -4.89 -15.96 -3.41
CA GLN A 184 -5.93 -16.79 -2.83
C GLN A 184 -5.37 -17.86 -1.88
N SER A 185 -4.23 -18.48 -2.20
CA SER A 185 -3.57 -19.42 -1.28
C SER A 185 -3.12 -18.72 0.01
N VAL A 186 -2.62 -17.50 -0.09
CA VAL A 186 -2.19 -16.72 1.08
C VAL A 186 -3.38 -16.43 1.98
N VAL A 187 -4.47 -15.91 1.41
CA VAL A 187 -5.70 -15.59 2.15
C VAL A 187 -6.30 -16.85 2.77
N MET A 188 -6.42 -17.95 2.02
CA MET A 188 -6.95 -19.21 2.54
C MET A 188 -6.14 -19.72 3.73
N VAL A 189 -4.81 -19.66 3.68
CA VAL A 189 -3.99 -20.15 4.80
C VAL A 189 -4.12 -19.22 6.02
N LEU A 190 -4.22 -17.90 5.83
CA LEU A 190 -4.42 -16.94 6.93
C LEU A 190 -5.76 -17.13 7.66
N PHE A 191 -6.85 -17.40 6.93
CA PHE A 191 -8.18 -17.54 7.52
C PHE A 191 -8.43 -18.93 8.10
N HIS A 192 -7.83 -19.97 7.52
CA HIS A 192 -8.04 -21.38 7.92
C HIS A 192 -6.90 -21.96 8.75
N GLU A 193 -6.15 -21.10 9.46
CA GLU A 193 -5.11 -21.52 10.40
C GLU A 193 -5.67 -22.51 11.44
N LYS A 194 -4.97 -23.64 11.60
CA LYS A 194 -5.26 -24.58 12.69
C LYS A 194 -4.45 -24.17 13.92
N GLN A 195 -4.97 -24.40 15.12
CA GLN A 195 -4.35 -24.00 16.40
C GLN A 195 -2.86 -24.35 16.56
N ARG A 196 -2.33 -25.35 15.83
CA ARG A 196 -0.93 -25.81 15.89
C ARG A 196 -0.04 -25.34 14.72
N LYS A 197 -0.57 -24.65 13.72
CA LYS A 197 0.16 -24.17 12.54
C LYS A 197 -0.26 -22.75 12.22
N THR A 198 0.45 -21.81 12.79
CA THR A 198 0.27 -20.39 12.49
C THR A 198 1.28 -19.96 11.44
N VAL A 199 0.85 -19.17 10.48
CA VAL A 199 1.66 -18.72 9.35
C VAL A 199 1.92 -17.22 9.41
N THR A 200 2.67 -16.70 8.45
CA THR A 200 2.90 -15.26 8.30
C THR A 200 3.16 -14.88 6.85
N VAL A 201 2.74 -13.67 6.45
CA VAL A 201 3.05 -13.10 5.13
C VAL A 201 4.36 -12.30 5.11
N VAL A 202 4.95 -12.01 6.28
CA VAL A 202 6.13 -11.14 6.41
C VAL A 202 7.31 -11.57 5.50
N PRO A 203 7.69 -12.86 5.43
CA PRO A 203 8.75 -13.31 4.52
C PRO A 203 8.41 -13.09 3.05
N ILE A 204 7.13 -13.22 2.66
CA ILE A 204 6.66 -13.02 1.28
C ILE A 204 6.76 -11.55 0.92
N ILE A 205 6.29 -10.66 1.80
CA ILE A 205 6.38 -9.20 1.64
C ILE A 205 7.83 -8.79 1.41
N LEU A 206 8.74 -9.25 2.27
CA LEU A 206 10.15 -8.89 2.17
C LEU A 206 10.80 -9.44 0.89
N ALA A 207 10.51 -10.69 0.51
CA ALA A 207 11.02 -11.27 -0.73
C ALA A 207 10.54 -10.49 -1.97
N GLU A 208 9.27 -10.11 -2.01
CA GLU A 208 8.69 -9.34 -3.11
C GLU A 208 9.20 -7.90 -3.15
N LEU A 209 9.49 -7.27 -2.00
CA LEU A 209 10.17 -5.97 -1.95
C LEU A 209 11.57 -6.05 -2.56
N TYR A 210 12.39 -7.02 -2.15
CA TYR A 210 13.73 -7.23 -2.72
C TYR A 210 13.70 -7.53 -4.22
N ARG A 211 12.69 -8.29 -4.68
CA ARG A 211 12.48 -8.50 -6.10
C ARG A 211 12.12 -7.19 -6.79
N ALA A 212 11.10 -6.48 -6.33
CA ALA A 212 10.61 -5.26 -6.96
C ALA A 212 11.68 -4.17 -7.06
N LEU A 213 12.49 -4.00 -6.01
CA LEU A 213 13.64 -3.09 -6.02
C LEU A 213 14.66 -3.46 -7.10
N SER A 214 15.05 -4.73 -7.18
CA SER A 214 16.01 -5.21 -8.18
C SER A 214 15.47 -5.17 -9.61
N GLU A 215 14.19 -5.49 -9.82
CA GLU A 215 13.55 -5.44 -11.13
C GLU A 215 13.39 -4.00 -11.60
N ALA A 216 12.94 -3.07 -10.74
CA ALA A 216 12.83 -1.65 -11.08
C ALA A 216 14.21 -1.04 -11.37
N ARG A 217 15.24 -1.39 -10.59
CA ARG A 217 16.64 -1.06 -10.88
C ARG A 217 17.11 -1.62 -12.23
N GLY A 218 16.67 -2.83 -12.58
CA GLY A 218 16.90 -3.50 -13.86
C GLY A 218 16.04 -2.97 -15.01
N GLY A 219 15.26 -1.92 -14.77
CA GLY A 219 14.47 -1.22 -15.77
C GLY A 219 13.02 -1.67 -15.91
N VAL A 220 12.46 -2.44 -14.97
CA VAL A 220 11.03 -2.74 -14.98
C VAL A 220 10.23 -1.49 -14.60
N ARG A 221 9.20 -1.18 -15.39
CA ARG A 221 8.44 0.06 -15.27
C ARG A 221 7.53 0.12 -14.04
N TYR A 222 6.90 -0.98 -13.66
CA TYR A 222 5.95 -1.02 -12.54
C TYR A 222 6.59 -1.67 -11.30
N PHE A 223 6.55 -0.98 -10.17
CA PHE A 223 7.05 -1.47 -8.89
C PHE A 223 6.04 -2.42 -8.25
N GLU A 224 6.25 -3.72 -8.44
CA GLU A 224 5.34 -4.78 -7.96
C GLU A 224 5.49 -5.15 -6.46
N GLY A 225 6.21 -4.34 -5.69
CA GLY A 225 6.34 -4.46 -4.24
C GLY A 225 5.48 -3.41 -3.53
N SER A 226 5.25 -3.56 -2.21
CA SER A 226 4.55 -2.53 -1.45
C SER A 226 5.39 -1.28 -1.28
N ASN A 227 5.24 -0.30 -2.18
CA ASN A 227 5.90 1.00 -2.06
C ASN A 227 5.47 1.75 -0.78
N LEU A 228 4.26 1.46 -0.28
CA LEU A 228 3.74 2.00 0.99
C LEU A 228 4.50 1.47 2.21
N LEU A 229 4.81 0.18 2.27
CA LEU A 229 5.65 -0.35 3.36
C LEU A 229 7.10 0.14 3.24
N LEU A 230 7.61 0.26 2.01
CA LEU A 230 8.97 0.75 1.77
C LEU A 230 9.16 2.21 2.20
N GLN A 231 8.20 3.10 1.90
CA GLN A 231 8.26 4.48 2.37
C GLN A 231 8.17 4.56 3.90
N LEU A 232 7.32 3.74 4.55
CA LEU A 232 7.18 3.74 6.00
C LEU A 232 8.48 3.28 6.66
N TRP A 233 9.13 2.28 6.08
CA TRP A 233 10.44 1.81 6.51
C TRP A 233 11.49 2.93 6.45
N MET A 234 11.67 3.55 5.28
CA MET A 234 12.68 4.59 5.12
C MET A 234 12.41 5.79 6.02
N MET A 235 11.15 6.23 6.09
CA MET A 235 10.78 7.41 6.86
C MET A 235 10.99 7.24 8.37
N GLU A 236 10.91 6.01 8.88
CA GLU A 236 11.23 5.74 10.26
C GLU A 236 12.73 5.84 10.55
N HIS A 237 13.59 5.38 9.63
CA HIS A 237 15.04 5.57 9.74
C HIS A 237 15.49 7.02 9.58
N LEU A 238 14.76 7.82 8.83
CA LEU A 238 15.05 9.25 8.63
C LEU A 238 14.53 10.14 9.76
N HIS A 239 13.82 9.57 10.73
CA HIS A 239 13.30 10.32 11.85
C HIS A 239 14.42 10.74 12.82
N THR A 240 14.56 12.05 13.07
CA THR A 240 15.47 12.56 14.10
C THR A 240 14.97 12.12 15.47
N ALA A 241 15.83 11.46 16.25
CA ALA A 241 15.58 10.93 17.59
C ALA A 241 15.34 12.02 18.66
N SER A 242 14.55 13.04 18.36
CA SER A 242 13.93 13.91 19.36
C SER A 242 12.86 13.10 20.07
N LEU A 243 13.34 12.28 21.01
CA LEU A 243 12.69 11.64 22.13
C LEU A 243 11.18 11.93 22.25
N LEU A 244 10.39 10.86 22.12
CA LEU A 244 9.02 10.78 22.60
C LEU A 244 8.09 11.83 21.98
N CYS A 245 7.81 11.68 20.68
CA CYS A 245 6.62 12.32 20.13
C CYS A 245 5.40 11.88 20.97
N PRO A 246 4.58 12.79 21.52
CA PRO A 246 3.38 12.41 22.26
C PRO A 246 2.48 11.45 21.47
N ILE A 247 2.53 11.54 20.14
CA ILE A 247 1.88 10.65 19.17
C ILE A 247 2.28 9.18 19.40
N ASP A 248 3.55 8.89 19.68
CA ASP A 248 4.04 7.51 19.90
C ASP A 248 3.53 6.87 21.19
N ARG A 249 3.11 7.68 22.16
CA ARG A 249 2.43 7.22 23.38
C ARG A 249 0.92 7.09 23.17
N ALA A 250 0.33 7.97 22.36
CA ALA A 250 -1.11 8.05 22.16
C ALA A 250 -1.66 6.99 21.18
N LEU A 251 -0.87 6.61 20.18
CA LEU A 251 -1.30 5.70 19.12
C LEU A 251 -0.62 4.33 19.25
N ARG A 252 -1.44 3.26 19.21
CA ARG A 252 -0.95 1.87 19.21
C ARG A 252 -0.50 1.39 17.84
N ASP A 253 -1.02 2.01 16.78
CA ASP A 253 -0.70 1.65 15.41
C ASP A 253 0.47 2.48 14.88
N ARG A 254 1.62 1.83 14.73
CA ARG A 254 2.86 2.49 14.30
C ARG A 254 2.78 3.01 12.87
N VAL A 255 2.01 2.36 11.98
CA VAL A 255 1.81 2.84 10.61
C VAL A 255 1.14 4.21 10.63
N VAL A 256 0.11 4.35 11.46
CA VAL A 256 -0.61 5.62 11.67
C VAL A 256 0.27 6.64 12.39
N CYS A 257 1.10 6.23 13.37
CA CYS A 257 2.06 7.14 14.03
C CYS A 257 3.01 7.77 13.03
N ILE A 258 3.63 6.94 12.19
CA ILE A 258 4.61 7.37 11.18
C ILE A 258 3.94 8.38 10.24
N GLU A 259 2.76 8.07 9.72
CA GLU A 259 2.02 8.98 8.83
C GLU A 259 1.68 10.32 9.49
N HIS A 260 1.25 10.33 10.75
CA HIS A 260 0.99 11.57 11.49
C HIS A 260 2.26 12.39 11.71
N ARG A 261 3.39 11.74 12.01
CA ARG A 261 4.68 12.43 12.12
C ARG A 261 5.05 13.11 10.80
N MET A 262 4.82 12.47 9.67
CA MET A 262 5.11 13.05 8.35
C MET A 262 4.25 14.27 8.03
N LYS A 263 3.04 14.37 8.61
CA LYS A 263 2.15 15.54 8.47
C LYS A 263 2.46 16.66 9.46
N SER A 264 3.36 16.43 10.40
CA SER A 264 3.74 17.44 11.40
C SER A 264 4.49 18.59 10.73
N PRO A 265 4.19 19.86 11.08
CA PRO A 265 4.92 21.02 10.58
C PRO A 265 6.43 21.01 10.90
N LYS A 266 6.84 20.21 11.91
CA LYS A 266 8.24 20.03 12.27
C LYS A 266 9.02 19.14 11.30
N PHE A 267 8.33 18.39 10.44
CA PHE A 267 8.96 17.56 9.43
C PHE A 267 9.22 18.41 8.18
N THR A 268 10.50 18.58 7.81
CA THR A 268 10.85 19.31 6.59
C THR A 268 10.40 18.49 5.39
N TYR A 269 9.34 18.92 4.74
CA TYR A 269 8.77 18.23 3.59
C TYR A 269 9.61 18.47 2.35
N LEU A 270 10.34 17.43 1.90
CA LEU A 270 11.04 17.46 0.63
C LEU A 270 10.05 17.18 -0.50
N VAL A 271 10.15 17.98 -1.56
CA VAL A 271 9.30 17.84 -2.74
C VAL A 271 10.16 17.38 -3.90
N GLY A 272 9.85 16.18 -4.41
CA GLY A 272 10.41 15.69 -5.67
C GLY A 272 11.67 14.84 -5.52
N VAL A 273 11.92 14.06 -6.57
CA VAL A 273 12.93 12.99 -6.60
C VAL A 273 14.35 13.53 -6.34
N THR A 274 14.73 14.65 -6.97
CA THR A 274 16.08 15.22 -6.84
C THR A 274 16.39 15.65 -5.41
N ALA A 275 15.45 16.33 -4.73
CA ALA A 275 15.61 16.76 -3.35
C ALA A 275 15.79 15.55 -2.41
N TRP A 276 15.04 14.46 -2.65
CA TRP A 276 15.22 13.21 -1.91
C TRP A 276 16.56 12.55 -2.20
N ILE A 277 17.03 12.53 -3.45
CA ILE A 277 18.34 11.98 -3.81
C ILE A 277 19.45 12.71 -3.06
N GLU A 278 19.45 14.04 -3.10
CA GLU A 278 20.45 14.87 -2.40
C GLU A 278 20.39 14.64 -0.89
N PHE A 279 19.19 14.66 -0.31
CA PHE A 279 19.01 14.45 1.13
C PHE A 279 19.52 13.09 1.62
N LEU A 280 19.22 12.02 0.86
CA LEU A 280 19.70 10.66 1.14
C LEU A 280 21.22 10.56 0.97
N GLY A 281 21.78 11.23 -0.04
CA GLY A 281 23.22 11.25 -0.30
C GLY A 281 24.03 11.94 0.82
N LEU A 282 23.39 12.81 1.59
CA LEU A 282 23.98 13.51 2.74
C LEU A 282 23.80 12.78 4.08
N ARG A 283 23.27 11.54 4.07
CA ARG A 283 23.14 10.76 5.30
C ARG A 283 24.50 10.21 5.75
N THR A 284 24.72 10.31 7.06
CA THR A 284 25.91 9.86 7.76
C THR A 284 25.50 8.95 8.92
N ASN A 285 26.49 8.34 9.55
CA ASN A 285 26.25 7.47 10.71
C ASN A 285 25.47 8.10 11.86
N GLY A 286 25.55 9.43 12.03
CA GLY A 286 24.92 10.15 13.14
C GLY A 286 23.57 10.80 12.83
N ASN A 287 23.08 10.72 11.60
CA ASN A 287 21.85 11.41 11.18
C ASN A 287 20.78 10.47 10.59
N VAL A 288 20.91 9.18 10.88
CA VAL A 288 19.92 8.12 10.65
C VAL A 288 19.67 7.38 11.97
N LEU A 289 18.44 6.93 12.16
CA LEU A 289 18.09 6.00 13.23
C LEU A 289 18.44 4.60 12.77
N TRP A 290 19.40 3.93 13.42
CA TRP A 290 19.81 2.59 13.00
C TRP A 290 18.75 1.55 13.29
N ALA A 291 18.33 1.41 14.55
CA ALA A 291 17.26 0.50 14.93
C ALA A 291 16.05 1.25 15.49
N TYR A 292 14.84 0.76 15.20
CA TYR A 292 13.64 1.39 15.76
C TYR A 292 13.57 1.14 17.26
N LEU A 293 13.44 2.22 18.04
CA LEU A 293 13.40 2.17 19.50
C LEU A 293 12.19 1.40 20.06
N TRP A 294 11.16 1.18 19.24
CA TRP A 294 9.94 0.46 19.62
C TRP A 294 9.90 -0.99 19.13
N LEU A 295 10.90 -1.47 18.39
CA LEU A 295 10.93 -2.86 17.90
C LEU A 295 11.40 -3.83 19.00
N PRO A 296 10.76 -5.01 19.12
CA PRO A 296 11.26 -6.07 19.98
C PRO A 296 12.44 -6.79 19.31
N LEU A 297 13.66 -6.47 19.74
CA LEU A 297 14.92 -7.01 19.20
C LEU A 297 15.49 -8.18 20.02
N ASP A 298 14.66 -8.80 20.85
CA ASP A 298 15.04 -9.87 21.78
C ASP A 298 15.33 -11.21 21.08
N ASP A 299 14.65 -11.49 19.96
CA ASP A 299 14.79 -12.73 19.18
C ASP A 299 14.71 -12.41 17.68
N ILE A 300 15.83 -12.56 16.98
CA ILE A 300 15.93 -12.28 15.53
C ILE A 300 16.43 -13.50 14.78
N LEU A 301 15.99 -13.68 13.54
CA LEU A 301 16.56 -14.71 12.66
C LEU A 301 17.74 -14.13 11.87
N VAL A 302 18.87 -14.86 11.87
CA VAL A 302 20.13 -14.37 11.26
C VAL A 302 20.68 -15.20 10.11
N GLY A 303 20.22 -16.44 9.95
CA GLY A 303 20.71 -17.38 8.93
C GLY A 303 20.13 -18.77 9.19
N CYS A 304 20.74 -19.83 8.67
CA CYS A 304 20.41 -21.22 9.06
C CYS A 304 21.68 -22.02 9.41
N LEU A 305 21.50 -23.26 9.89
CA LEU A 305 22.63 -24.16 10.16
C LEU A 305 23.52 -24.41 8.93
N MET A 306 22.91 -24.42 7.74
CA MET A 306 23.58 -24.80 6.49
C MET A 306 24.17 -23.61 5.71
N GLN A 307 23.68 -22.39 5.95
CA GLN A 307 24.06 -21.19 5.19
C GLN A 307 24.05 -19.95 6.10
N PRO A 308 24.93 -18.97 5.86
CA PRO A 308 25.00 -17.73 6.64
C PRO A 308 23.84 -16.74 6.37
N PHE A 309 22.84 -17.16 5.60
CA PHE A 309 21.64 -16.39 5.27
C PHE A 309 20.41 -17.31 5.24
N LEU A 310 19.22 -16.72 5.27
CA LEU A 310 17.96 -17.44 5.07
C LEU A 310 17.46 -17.30 3.63
N MET A 311 16.65 -18.25 3.19
CA MET A 311 15.97 -18.17 1.89
C MET A 311 14.51 -17.79 2.09
N LEU A 312 14.12 -16.62 1.59
CA LEU A 312 12.75 -16.14 1.61
C LEU A 312 12.05 -16.55 0.32
N ILE A 313 10.85 -17.11 0.44
CA ILE A 313 9.99 -17.46 -0.71
C ILE A 313 8.90 -16.38 -0.84
N GLY A 314 8.87 -15.72 -1.99
CA GLY A 314 7.86 -14.75 -2.41
C GLY A 314 6.81 -15.36 -3.34
N LEU A 315 6.02 -14.50 -3.98
CA LEU A 315 5.00 -14.86 -4.98
C LEU A 315 5.59 -15.26 -6.33
N LYS A 316 6.68 -14.61 -6.73
CA LYS A 316 7.35 -14.78 -8.02
C LYS A 316 8.85 -15.03 -7.87
N CYS A 317 9.35 -15.17 -6.63
CA CYS A 317 10.78 -15.26 -6.39
C CYS A 317 11.20 -16.06 -5.16
N VAL A 318 12.48 -16.42 -5.14
CA VAL A 318 13.25 -16.72 -3.93
C VAL A 318 14.37 -15.69 -3.80
N ARG A 319 14.59 -15.17 -2.58
CA ARG A 319 15.62 -14.18 -2.28
C ARG A 319 16.41 -14.56 -1.01
N PRO A 320 17.74 -14.39 -0.99
CA PRO A 320 18.50 -14.52 0.24
C PRO A 320 18.21 -13.36 1.20
N TYR A 321 18.17 -13.66 2.50
CA TYR A 321 18.06 -12.71 3.60
C TYR A 321 19.32 -12.80 4.45
N THR A 322 20.13 -11.75 4.38
CA THR A 322 21.48 -11.68 4.97
C THR A 322 21.56 -10.55 6.02
N PRO A 323 20.85 -10.68 7.16
CA PRO A 323 20.79 -9.64 8.18
C PRO A 323 22.13 -9.33 8.84
N VAL A 324 23.11 -10.26 8.77
CA VAL A 324 24.49 -10.05 9.23
C VAL A 324 25.17 -8.83 8.60
N ARG A 325 24.64 -8.35 7.46
CA ARG A 325 25.12 -7.17 6.75
C ARG A 325 24.56 -5.85 7.30
N VAL A 326 23.52 -5.91 8.13
CA VAL A 326 22.79 -4.77 8.69
C VAL A 326 22.46 -4.97 10.17
N MET A 327 23.40 -5.54 10.92
CA MET A 327 23.24 -5.83 12.35
C MET A 327 22.95 -4.57 13.19
N ARG A 328 23.37 -3.39 12.73
CA ARG A 328 23.00 -2.11 13.36
C ARG A 328 21.49 -1.87 13.34
N GLN A 329 20.79 -2.22 12.26
CA GLN A 329 19.33 -2.14 12.21
C GLN A 329 18.63 -3.04 13.23
N LEU A 330 19.36 -4.05 13.70
CA LEU A 330 18.89 -5.05 14.64
C LEU A 330 19.42 -4.81 16.07
N GLY A 331 19.97 -3.62 16.34
CA GLY A 331 20.49 -3.23 17.66
C GLY A 331 21.71 -4.04 18.10
N ARG A 332 22.47 -4.59 17.15
CA ARG A 332 23.69 -5.37 17.41
C ARG A 332 24.89 -4.64 16.84
N ARG A 333 26.06 -4.94 17.41
CA ARG A 333 27.34 -4.48 16.86
C ARG A 333 27.50 -4.98 15.42
N GLN A 334 27.93 -4.11 14.53
CA GLN A 334 28.22 -4.47 13.15
C GLN A 334 29.66 -4.92 12.99
N GLU A 335 29.82 -6.13 12.49
CA GLU A 335 31.11 -6.69 12.10
C GLU A 335 31.24 -6.67 10.57
N GLU A 336 32.43 -6.98 10.06
CA GLU A 336 32.65 -7.14 8.63
C GLU A 336 31.73 -8.25 8.07
N PRO A 337 30.87 -7.96 7.07
CA PRO A 337 29.97 -8.96 6.54
C PRO A 337 30.75 -10.00 5.72
N PRO A 338 30.33 -11.28 5.75
CA PRO A 338 30.96 -12.30 4.93
C PRO A 338 30.82 -11.99 3.44
N THR A 339 31.88 -12.23 2.66
CA THR A 339 31.83 -12.12 1.20
C THR A 339 31.03 -13.27 0.62
N LEU A 340 29.78 -13.01 0.23
CA LEU A 340 28.84 -14.02 -0.26
C LEU A 340 28.41 -13.73 -1.70
N ASN A 341 28.47 -14.74 -2.57
CA ASN A 341 27.90 -14.63 -3.91
C ASN A 341 26.37 -14.90 -3.87
N LEU A 342 25.61 -13.91 -3.41
CA LEU A 342 24.16 -14.01 -3.25
C LEU A 342 23.40 -14.19 -4.58
N ARG A 343 23.99 -13.78 -5.71
CA ARG A 343 23.36 -13.86 -7.03
C ARG A 343 22.93 -15.28 -7.41
N ARG A 344 23.68 -16.31 -7.00
CA ARG A 344 23.35 -17.72 -7.26
C ARG A 344 22.10 -18.21 -6.52
N HIS A 345 21.63 -17.44 -5.54
CA HIS A 345 20.48 -17.77 -4.70
C HIS A 345 19.26 -16.90 -5.03
N ILE A 346 19.36 -16.01 -6.03
CA ILE A 346 18.28 -15.18 -6.53
C ILE A 346 17.57 -15.95 -7.65
N ILE A 347 16.31 -16.33 -7.42
CA ILE A 347 15.53 -17.12 -8.37
C ILE A 347 14.21 -16.39 -8.63
N ASN A 348 13.82 -16.29 -9.90
CA ASN A 348 12.49 -15.84 -10.32
C ASN A 348 11.74 -17.03 -10.92
N PHE A 349 10.44 -17.11 -10.67
CA PHE A 349 9.59 -18.16 -11.23
C PHE A 349 8.21 -17.61 -11.59
N SER A 350 7.61 -18.18 -12.63
CA SER A 350 6.29 -17.79 -13.11
C SER A 350 5.15 -18.64 -12.54
N LYS A 351 5.44 -19.80 -11.92
CA LYS A 351 4.44 -20.74 -11.38
C LYS A 351 4.65 -21.00 -9.90
N LYS A 352 5.65 -21.81 -9.56
CA LYS A 352 6.04 -22.13 -8.19
C LYS A 352 7.55 -22.26 -8.08
N ALA A 353 8.06 -22.23 -6.85
CA ALA A 353 9.45 -22.59 -6.59
C ALA A 353 9.67 -24.09 -6.86
N ALA A 354 10.81 -24.44 -7.46
CA ALA A 354 11.13 -25.84 -7.76
C ALA A 354 11.41 -26.66 -6.48
N ASP A 355 12.15 -26.08 -5.53
CA ASP A 355 12.65 -26.76 -4.33
C ASP A 355 11.98 -26.25 -3.03
N GLU A 356 10.65 -26.14 -2.99
CA GLU A 356 9.91 -25.64 -1.80
C GLU A 356 10.29 -26.36 -0.50
N ILE A 357 10.49 -27.68 -0.57
CA ILE A 357 10.87 -28.51 0.60
C ILE A 357 12.18 -28.05 1.21
N LYS A 358 13.18 -27.74 0.37
CA LYS A 358 14.50 -27.28 0.79
C LYS A 358 14.41 -25.95 1.53
N TYR A 359 13.62 -25.01 1.02
CA TYR A 359 13.46 -23.70 1.65
C TYR A 359 12.71 -23.79 2.98
N VAL A 360 11.70 -24.66 3.08
CA VAL A 360 11.02 -24.97 4.35
C VAL A 360 12.00 -25.58 5.36
N GLN A 361 12.88 -26.49 4.93
CA GLN A 361 13.92 -27.04 5.80
C GLN A 361 14.88 -25.95 6.31
N TYR A 362 15.29 -25.01 5.45
CA TYR A 362 16.14 -23.89 5.87
C TYR A 362 15.45 -22.98 6.89
N TRP A 363 14.17 -22.69 6.67
CA TRP A 363 13.36 -21.90 7.59
C TRP A 363 13.18 -22.59 8.95
N ASN A 364 12.88 -23.89 8.96
CA ASN A 364 12.71 -24.65 10.19
C ASN A 364 14.02 -24.78 11.00
N ASN A 365 15.17 -24.69 10.32
CA ASN A 365 16.50 -24.71 10.93
C ASN A 365 17.13 -23.30 11.01
N ALA A 366 16.30 -22.25 11.05
CA ALA A 366 16.77 -20.88 11.16
C ALA A 366 17.53 -20.66 12.49
N LYS A 367 18.72 -20.06 12.39
CA LYS A 367 19.52 -19.61 13.52
C LYS A 367 18.88 -18.36 14.11
N ARG A 368 18.75 -18.37 15.44
CA ARG A 368 18.25 -17.23 16.19
C ARG A 368 19.37 -16.55 16.95
N MET A 369 19.31 -15.24 17.03
CA MET A 369 20.19 -14.44 17.87
C MET A 369 19.36 -13.81 18.99
N LYS A 370 19.79 -14.01 20.23
CA LYS A 370 19.07 -13.61 21.44
C LYS A 370 19.46 -12.21 21.92
N LYS A 371 18.66 -11.66 22.84
CA LYS A 371 18.81 -10.36 23.49
C LYS A 371 20.21 -10.08 24.05
N THR A 372 20.92 -11.10 24.51
CA THR A 372 22.23 -10.98 25.18
C THR A 372 23.32 -10.30 24.35
N ILE A 373 23.12 -10.16 23.03
CA ILE A 373 24.08 -9.54 22.10
C ILE A 373 23.68 -8.07 21.79
N LEU A 374 22.56 -7.58 22.34
CA LEU A 374 22.18 -6.18 22.17
C LEU A 374 23.26 -5.26 22.72
N VAL A 375 23.55 -4.19 21.97
CA VAL A 375 24.35 -3.08 22.49
C VAL A 375 23.52 -2.24 23.47
N GLU A 376 24.20 -1.47 24.33
CA GLU A 376 23.52 -0.60 25.31
C GLU A 376 22.69 0.50 24.63
N ASP A 377 23.27 1.20 23.65
CA ASP A 377 22.55 2.18 22.82
C ASP A 377 22.13 1.56 21.48
N VAL A 378 20.88 1.09 21.44
CA VAL A 378 20.27 0.49 20.25
C VAL A 378 20.00 1.54 19.15
N GLY A 379 19.89 2.83 19.49
CA GLY A 379 19.67 3.91 18.53
C GLY A 379 20.93 4.23 17.71
N SER A 380 22.11 4.05 18.33
CA SER A 380 23.42 4.23 17.69
C SER A 380 24.36 3.03 17.90
N PRO A 381 24.07 1.85 17.32
CA PRO A 381 24.88 0.67 17.54
C PRO A 381 26.29 0.80 17.00
N GLU A 382 27.23 0.27 17.78
CA GLU A 382 28.66 0.23 17.48
C GLU A 382 28.97 -0.56 16.21
N CYS A 383 30.12 -0.29 15.61
CA CYS A 383 30.69 -1.08 14.53
C CYS A 383 32.18 -1.31 14.75
N THR A 384 32.73 -2.37 14.15
CA THR A 384 34.16 -2.65 14.23
C THR A 384 34.97 -1.74 13.30
N GLN A 385 36.26 -1.58 13.58
CA GLN A 385 37.15 -0.81 12.72
C GLN A 385 37.29 -1.48 11.35
N GLU A 386 37.33 -2.82 11.31
CA GLU A 386 37.37 -3.61 10.08
C GLU A 386 36.14 -3.36 9.21
N TYR A 387 34.94 -3.26 9.82
CA TYR A 387 33.74 -2.89 9.10
C TYR A 387 33.84 -1.49 8.49
N LEU A 388 34.35 -0.50 9.24
CA LEU A 388 34.54 0.85 8.73
C LEU A 388 35.54 0.90 7.57
N ILE A 389 36.64 0.16 7.66
CA ILE A 389 37.63 0.03 6.57
C ILE A 389 36.98 -0.62 5.35
N SER A 390 36.24 -1.71 5.55
CA SER A 390 35.50 -2.41 4.49
C SER A 390 34.49 -1.48 3.82
N LEU A 391 33.73 -0.70 4.60
CA LEU A 391 32.75 0.27 4.09
C LEU A 391 33.42 1.40 3.29
N GLN A 392 34.58 1.90 3.74
CA GLN A 392 35.37 2.90 3.02
C GLN A 392 35.99 2.38 1.72
N SER A 393 36.29 1.08 1.65
CA SER A 393 36.79 0.43 0.43
C SER A 393 35.73 0.27 -0.66
N ILE A 394 34.45 0.33 -0.27
CA ILE A 394 33.31 0.36 -1.18
C ILE A 394 33.08 1.81 -1.57
N PRO A 395 32.89 2.14 -2.87
CA PRO A 395 32.49 3.49 -3.26
C PRO A 395 31.29 3.94 -2.43
N PRO A 396 31.29 5.18 -1.89
CA PRO A 396 30.14 5.72 -1.18
C PRO A 396 28.87 5.50 -1.99
N GLY A 397 27.72 5.45 -1.31
CA GLY A 397 26.43 5.33 -1.97
C GLY A 397 26.19 6.54 -2.89
N VAL A 398 26.62 6.44 -4.14
CA VAL A 398 26.40 7.45 -5.17
C VAL A 398 25.11 7.08 -5.88
N SER A 399 24.20 8.05 -6.00
CA SER A 399 22.98 7.83 -6.76
C SER A 399 23.34 7.47 -8.19
N THR A 400 22.83 6.33 -8.64
CA THR A 400 23.01 5.90 -10.02
C THR A 400 21.67 6.09 -10.73
N PRO A 401 21.61 6.81 -11.86
CA PRO A 401 20.37 7.04 -12.57
C PRO A 401 19.65 5.73 -12.91
N LEU A 402 18.32 5.76 -12.88
CA LEU A 402 17.51 4.66 -13.41
C LEU A 402 17.63 4.61 -14.95
N PRO A 403 17.44 3.44 -15.57
CA PRO A 403 17.48 3.32 -17.02
C PRO A 403 16.55 4.32 -17.72
N ALA A 404 17.02 4.94 -18.80
CA ALA A 404 16.24 5.94 -19.54
C ALA A 404 14.99 5.35 -20.22
N GLN A 405 15.07 4.07 -20.61
CA GLN A 405 13.96 3.30 -21.16
C GLN A 405 13.62 2.17 -20.19
N LEU A 406 12.39 2.18 -19.68
CA LEU A 406 11.87 1.13 -18.81
C LEU A 406 11.04 0.14 -19.62
N ARG A 407 11.21 -1.15 -19.35
CA ARG A 407 10.45 -2.25 -19.92
C ARG A 407 9.15 -2.45 -19.13
N GLY A 408 8.04 -2.48 -19.84
CA GLY A 408 6.69 -2.66 -19.29
C GLY A 408 5.66 -2.30 -20.36
N ARG A 409 4.37 -2.56 -20.11
CA ARG A 409 3.32 -2.16 -21.05
C ARG A 409 3.38 -0.63 -21.22
N ALA A 410 3.31 -0.16 -22.46
CA ALA A 410 3.05 1.25 -22.70
C ALA A 410 1.63 1.50 -22.21
N VAL A 411 1.48 2.23 -21.11
CA VAL A 411 0.19 2.85 -20.79
C VAL A 411 -0.08 3.83 -21.93
N GLN A 412 -0.92 3.42 -22.89
CA GLN A 412 -1.84 4.38 -23.48
C GLN A 412 -2.51 5.01 -22.27
N THR A 413 -2.29 6.30 -22.10
CA THR A 413 -3.17 7.10 -21.25
C THR A 413 -4.47 7.15 -22.05
N ASP A 414 -5.21 6.03 -22.03
CA ASP A 414 -6.64 6.14 -22.08
C ASP A 414 -6.93 6.88 -20.77
N ASP A 415 -7.14 8.18 -20.92
CA ASP A 415 -8.06 8.92 -20.10
C ASP A 415 -9.39 8.16 -20.20
N PHE A 416 -9.49 7.03 -19.49
CA PHE A 416 -10.74 6.65 -18.90
C PHE A 416 -11.02 7.80 -17.95
N GLU A 417 -11.74 8.79 -18.50
CA GLU A 417 -12.67 9.60 -17.74
C GLU A 417 -13.37 8.61 -16.81
N GLU A 418 -12.88 8.57 -15.57
CA GLU A 418 -13.64 8.17 -14.42
C GLU A 418 -14.91 8.99 -14.59
N ALA A 419 -16.00 8.35 -15.05
CA ALA A 419 -17.25 9.02 -15.34
C ALA A 419 -17.46 10.06 -14.25
N SER A 420 -17.51 11.33 -14.66
CA SER A 420 -17.54 12.48 -13.77
C SER A 420 -18.74 12.35 -12.85
N ASP A 421 -18.55 11.69 -11.72
CA ASP A 421 -19.40 11.82 -10.55
C ASP A 421 -19.16 13.24 -10.07
N GLN A 422 -19.92 14.17 -10.66
CA GLN A 422 -20.04 15.55 -10.24
C GLN A 422 -20.18 15.55 -8.71
N ASP A 423 -19.22 16.16 -8.01
CA ASP A 423 -19.13 16.09 -6.55
C ASP A 423 -20.48 16.51 -5.96
N PRO A 424 -21.15 15.67 -5.15
CA PRO A 424 -22.39 16.04 -4.46
C PRO A 424 -22.26 17.37 -3.70
N TRP A 425 -21.03 17.73 -3.30
CA TRP A 425 -20.72 19.00 -2.66
C TRP A 425 -20.81 20.21 -3.59
N ASP A 426 -20.41 20.11 -4.86
CA ASP A 426 -20.51 21.23 -5.81
C ASP A 426 -21.98 21.54 -6.14
N LYS A 427 -22.82 20.51 -6.26
CA LYS A 427 -24.27 20.67 -6.42
C LYS A 427 -24.91 21.30 -5.19
N LEU A 428 -24.46 20.89 -3.99
CA LEU A 428 -24.94 21.46 -2.74
C LEU A 428 -24.57 22.95 -2.61
N GLU A 429 -23.34 23.33 -2.98
CA GLU A 429 -22.90 24.73 -2.97
C GLU A 429 -23.64 25.57 -4.02
N LEU A 430 -23.91 25.02 -5.21
CA LEU A 430 -24.74 25.67 -6.22
C LEU A 430 -26.17 25.94 -5.72
N ILE A 431 -26.81 24.95 -5.11
CA ILE A 431 -28.16 25.09 -4.55
C ILE A 431 -28.16 26.11 -3.40
N LYS A 432 -27.14 26.12 -2.54
CA LYS A 432 -26.99 27.13 -1.48
C LYS A 432 -26.87 28.55 -2.07
N SER A 433 -26.08 28.72 -3.12
CA SER A 433 -25.94 30.01 -3.81
C SER A 433 -27.26 30.48 -4.44
N GLN A 434 -27.99 29.57 -5.09
CA GLN A 434 -29.31 29.85 -5.67
C GLN A 434 -30.35 30.23 -4.61
N LEU A 435 -30.33 29.55 -3.45
CA LEU A 435 -31.22 29.87 -2.33
C LEU A 435 -30.91 31.24 -1.70
N ALA A 436 -29.63 31.58 -1.58
CA ALA A 436 -29.21 32.90 -1.10
C ALA A 436 -29.66 34.02 -2.07
N GLY A 437 -29.53 33.80 -3.38
CA GLY A 437 -30.00 34.73 -4.40
C GLY A 437 -31.52 34.93 -4.38
N LEU A 438 -32.29 33.85 -4.20
CA LEU A 438 -33.76 33.93 -4.07
C LEU A 438 -34.16 34.71 -2.82
N THR A 439 -33.48 34.49 -1.70
CA THR A 439 -33.74 35.20 -0.44
C THR A 439 -33.52 36.70 -0.60
N ALA A 440 -32.40 37.10 -1.21
CA ALA A 440 -32.10 38.51 -1.48
C ALA A 440 -33.14 39.16 -2.41
N ASN A 441 -33.62 38.43 -3.42
CA ASN A 441 -34.64 38.92 -4.35
C ASN A 441 -36.01 39.12 -3.65
N VAL A 442 -36.39 38.19 -2.76
CA VAL A 442 -37.60 38.33 -1.92
C VAL A 442 -37.50 39.53 -0.99
N GLU A 443 -36.36 39.75 -0.37
CA GLU A 443 -36.14 40.89 0.51
C GLU A 443 -36.20 42.22 -0.26
N GLN A 444 -35.55 42.29 -1.41
CA GLN A 444 -35.58 43.46 -2.29
C GLN A 444 -37.00 43.75 -2.79
N HIS A 445 -37.77 42.73 -3.15
CA HIS A 445 -39.16 42.89 -3.54
C HIS A 445 -40.03 43.40 -2.40
N GLY A 446 -39.85 42.86 -1.19
CA GLY A 446 -40.51 43.36 0.02
C GLY A 446 -40.24 44.85 0.22
N GLN A 447 -38.97 45.26 0.17
CA GLN A 447 -38.58 46.67 0.30
C GLN A 447 -39.18 47.57 -0.80
N TYR A 448 -39.31 47.07 -2.03
CA TYR A 448 -39.93 47.81 -3.12
C TYR A 448 -41.43 48.01 -2.88
N LEU A 449 -42.16 46.97 -2.47
CA LEU A 449 -43.60 47.04 -2.18
C LEU A 449 -43.92 48.03 -1.06
N PHE A 450 -43.03 48.21 -0.08
CA PHE A 450 -43.18 49.22 0.97
C PHE A 450 -43.05 50.68 0.47
N ARG A 451 -42.54 50.91 -0.74
CA ARG A 451 -42.21 52.25 -1.27
C ARG A 451 -43.09 52.73 -2.42
N VAL A 452 -44.01 51.89 -2.93
CA VAL A 452 -44.80 52.19 -4.14
C VAL A 452 -46.32 52.14 -3.90
N GLY A 453 -47.08 52.81 -4.76
CA GLY A 453 -48.55 52.82 -4.70
C GLY A 453 -49.20 51.50 -5.12
N LEU A 454 -50.47 51.30 -4.75
CA LEU A 454 -51.19 50.01 -4.87
C LEU A 454 -51.25 49.45 -6.32
N GLN A 455 -51.33 50.31 -7.33
CA GLN A 455 -51.38 49.86 -8.74
C GLN A 455 -50.01 49.38 -9.25
N ASP A 456 -48.94 50.10 -8.92
CA ASP A 456 -47.56 49.71 -9.29
C ASP A 456 -47.09 48.48 -8.50
N ALA A 457 -47.53 48.35 -7.25
CA ALA A 457 -47.35 47.15 -6.44
C ALA A 457 -47.97 45.92 -7.11
N GLY A 458 -49.20 46.05 -7.65
CA GLY A 458 -49.90 44.95 -8.30
C GLY A 458 -49.25 44.50 -9.61
N ALA A 459 -48.74 45.42 -10.42
CA ALA A 459 -48.00 45.08 -11.65
C ALA A 459 -46.65 44.43 -11.34
N HIS A 460 -45.92 44.97 -10.36
CA HIS A 460 -44.61 44.45 -9.96
C HIS A 460 -44.69 43.09 -9.26
N ALA A 461 -45.71 42.86 -8.42
CA ALA A 461 -45.95 41.57 -7.76
C ALA A 461 -46.22 40.44 -8.78
N ARG A 462 -46.94 40.72 -9.87
CA ARG A 462 -47.18 39.73 -10.94
C ARG A 462 -45.89 39.30 -11.64
N ALA A 463 -45.00 40.25 -11.92
CA ALA A 463 -43.69 39.94 -12.52
C ALA A 463 -42.77 39.20 -11.54
N PHE A 464 -42.82 39.57 -10.26
CA PHE A 464 -42.02 38.93 -9.22
C PHE A 464 -42.42 37.48 -8.94
N ILE A 465 -43.72 37.17 -8.90
CA ILE A 465 -44.21 35.79 -8.74
C ILE A 465 -43.70 34.90 -9.88
N ALA A 466 -43.70 35.40 -11.12
CA ALA A 466 -43.12 34.69 -12.25
C ALA A 466 -41.61 34.45 -12.09
N SER A 467 -40.88 35.44 -11.57
CA SER A 467 -39.44 35.32 -11.28
C SER A 467 -39.14 34.26 -10.21
N ILE A 468 -39.94 34.16 -9.14
CA ILE A 468 -39.79 33.11 -8.14
C ILE A 468 -40.00 31.73 -8.77
N GLY A 469 -41.04 31.60 -9.62
CA GLY A 469 -41.32 30.35 -10.34
C GLY A 469 -40.12 29.86 -11.16
N VAL A 470 -39.46 30.76 -11.88
CA VAL A 470 -38.25 30.45 -12.66
C VAL A 470 -37.09 30.04 -11.77
N SER A 471 -36.84 30.74 -10.65
CA SER A 471 -35.77 30.38 -9.71
C SER A 471 -35.99 29.02 -9.05
N LEU A 472 -37.22 28.70 -8.66
CA LEU A 472 -37.58 27.39 -8.10
C LEU A 472 -37.43 26.26 -9.13
N GLN A 473 -37.82 26.51 -10.38
CA GLN A 473 -37.66 25.54 -11.47
C GLN A 473 -36.18 25.30 -11.79
N GLY A 474 -35.34 26.33 -11.74
CA GLY A 474 -33.89 26.20 -11.87
C GLY A 474 -33.26 25.34 -10.76
N MET A 475 -33.69 25.51 -9.50
CA MET A 475 -33.23 24.67 -8.39
C MET A 475 -33.71 23.21 -8.52
N LEU A 476 -34.95 22.99 -8.98
CA LEU A 476 -35.49 21.65 -9.25
C LEU A 476 -34.72 20.93 -10.37
N GLN A 477 -34.32 21.66 -11.43
CA GLN A 477 -33.48 21.10 -12.50
C GLN A 477 -32.07 20.74 -12.01
N SER A 478 -31.47 21.55 -11.13
CA SER A 478 -30.20 21.24 -10.46
C SER A 478 -30.29 19.95 -9.62
N LEU A 479 -31.48 19.64 -9.08
CA LEU A 479 -31.78 18.44 -8.30
C LEU A 479 -32.10 17.21 -9.17
N SER A 480 -32.69 17.38 -10.37
CA SER A 480 -33.21 16.27 -11.20
C SER A 480 -32.25 15.72 -12.26
N MET A 481 -31.04 16.28 -12.42
CA MET A 481 -29.99 15.77 -13.31
C MET A 481 -29.37 14.46 -12.77
N THR A 482 -30.18 13.43 -12.57
CA THR A 482 -29.76 12.06 -12.20
C THR A 482 -30.34 10.95 -13.07
N ASP A 483 -31.24 11.20 -14.01
CA ASP A 483 -31.78 10.13 -14.86
C ASP A 483 -31.92 10.56 -16.33
N SER A 484 -30.92 10.22 -17.16
CA SER A 484 -31.09 10.08 -18.61
C SER A 484 -30.02 9.13 -19.15
N PRO A 485 -30.40 7.95 -19.69
CA PRO A 485 -29.50 7.11 -20.47
C PRO A 485 -29.26 7.75 -21.84
N GLY A 486 -28.00 7.90 -22.24
CA GLY A 486 -27.63 8.37 -23.57
C GLY A 486 -28.15 7.46 -24.69
N PRO A 487 -28.35 8.00 -25.91
CA PRO A 487 -29.03 7.29 -26.99
C PRO A 487 -28.20 6.11 -27.50
N SER A 488 -28.84 4.95 -27.58
CA SER A 488 -28.40 3.80 -28.36
C SER A 488 -28.23 4.21 -29.83
N ARG A 489 -26.99 4.13 -30.33
CA ARG A 489 -26.72 4.16 -31.77
C ARG A 489 -27.08 2.79 -32.37
N SER A 490 -28.18 2.77 -33.12
CA SER A 490 -28.40 1.82 -34.21
C SER A 490 -27.61 2.29 -35.44
N GLY A 491 -26.97 1.34 -36.12
CA GLY A 491 -26.17 1.53 -37.33
C GLY A 491 -25.24 0.36 -37.53
#